data_AF-A0A2S9DAZ7-F1
#
_entry.id   AF-A0A2S9DAZ7-F1
#
_cell.length_a   1.000
_cell.length_b   1.000
_cell.length_c   1.000
_cell.angle_alpha   90.00
_cell.angle_beta   90.00
_cell.angle_gamma   90.00
#
_symmetry.space_group_name_H-M   'P 1'
#
loop_
_entity.id
_entity.type
_entity.pdbx_description
1 polymer ?
#
loop_
_entity_poly.entity_id
_entity_poly.type
_entity_poly.pdbx_seq_one_letter_code
_entity_poly.pdbx_strand_id
1 'polypeptide(L)' 'MSLTAEQVAALTHDIVWMEEAEVNGQKVLTPVLYLAQANNRLAPNGALIQGQDVSLVTGGDLHNSGTLR' A
#
# COMPACT_ATOMS: atom_id res chain seq x y z
N MET A 1 13.59 -12.68 -9.80
CA MET A 1 12.58 -13.37 -8.95
C MET A 1 12.20 -12.41 -7.85
N SER A 2 10.90 -12.20 -7.66
CA SER A 2 10.33 -11.21 -6.72
C SER A 2 9.41 -11.92 -5.72
N LEU A 3 9.11 -11.30 -4.58
CA LEU A 3 8.19 -11.90 -3.62
C LEU A 3 6.76 -11.95 -4.20
N THR A 4 6.04 -13.05 -3.92
CA THR A 4 4.60 -13.13 -4.28
C THR A 4 3.75 -12.28 -3.36
N ALA A 5 2.54 -11.94 -3.79
CA ALA A 5 1.60 -11.16 -2.98
C ALA A 5 1.31 -11.83 -1.62
N GLU A 6 1.21 -13.17 -1.59
CA GLU A 6 1.02 -13.95 -0.37
C GLU A 6 2.24 -13.88 0.57
N GLN A 7 3.45 -13.92 0.00
CA GLN A 7 4.68 -13.76 0.77
C GLN A 7 4.81 -12.35 1.35
N VAL A 8 4.44 -11.33 0.58
CA VAL A 8 4.40 -9.93 1.07
C VAL A 8 3.34 -9.77 2.16
N ALA A 9 2.17 -10.39 2.02
CA ALA A 9 1.11 -10.34 3.02
C ALA A 9 1.51 -11.03 4.34
N ALA A 10 2.42 -12.02 4.29
CA ALA A 10 2.94 -12.71 5.46
C ALA A 10 4.07 -11.97 6.19
N LEU A 11 4.57 -10.84 5.65
CA LEU A 11 5.63 -10.06 6.29
C LEU A 11 5.16 -9.47 7.63
N THR A 12 5.98 -9.66 8.67
CA THR A 12 5.77 -9.07 10.00
C THR A 12 6.62 -7.82 10.25
N HIS A 13 7.65 -7.61 9.44
CA HIS A 13 8.54 -6.45 9.46
C HIS A 13 8.88 -6.06 8.02
N ASP A 14 9.22 -4.79 7.82
CA ASP A 14 9.69 -4.31 6.52
C ASP A 14 11.03 -4.96 6.16
N ILE A 15 11.18 -5.35 4.89
CA ILE A 15 12.40 -5.97 4.40
C ILE A 15 12.88 -5.29 3.12
N VAL A 16 14.19 -5.31 2.89
CA VAL A 16 14.80 -4.96 1.61
C VAL A 16 15.28 -6.23 0.94
N TRP A 17 14.89 -6.43 -0.31
CA TRP A 17 15.24 -7.62 -1.09
C TRP A 17 15.90 -7.23 -2.42
N MET A 18 16.80 -8.06 -2.93
CA MET A 18 17.50 -7.80 -4.19
C MET A 18 16.75 -8.44 -5.36
N GLU A 19 16.41 -7.62 -6.36
CA GLU A 19 15.71 -8.08 -7.55
C GLU A 19 16.47 -7.74 -8.82
N GLU A 20 16.36 -8.62 -9.82
CA GLU A 20 16.90 -8.35 -11.14
C GLU A 20 16.08 -7.25 -11.82
N ALA A 21 16.74 -6.15 -12.17
CA ALA A 21 16.19 -5.05 -12.94
C ALA A 21 17.11 -4.74 -14.12
N GLU A 22 16.52 -4.28 -15.23
CA GLU A 22 17.29 -3.76 -16.36
C GLU A 22 17.51 -2.26 -16.16
N VAL A 23 18.78 -1.86 -15.98
CA VAL A 23 19.18 -0.47 -15.83
C VAL A 23 20.16 -0.16 -16.94
N ASN A 24 19.83 0.80 -17.81
CA ASN A 24 20.64 1.17 -18.98
C ASN A 24 20.99 -0.03 -19.89
N GLY A 25 20.05 -0.96 -20.08
CA GLY A 25 20.25 -2.16 -20.91
C GLY A 25 21.09 -3.25 -20.24
N GLN A 26 21.46 -3.10 -18.96
CA GLN A 26 22.20 -4.10 -18.20
C GLN A 26 21.32 -4.71 -17.12
N LYS A 27 21.33 -6.04 -17.01
CA LYS A 27 20.70 -6.76 -15.89
C LYS A 27 21.55 -6.57 -14.64
N VAL A 28 20.98 -5.92 -13.63
CA VAL A 28 21.62 -5.65 -12.34
C VAL A 28 20.68 -6.02 -11.21
N LEU A 29 21.23 -6.23 -10.02
CA LEU A 29 20.44 -6.44 -8.81
C LEU A 29 20.19 -5.08 -8.14
N THR A 30 18.91 -4.72 -7.97
CA THR A 30 18.49 -3.50 -7.29
C THR A 30 17.75 -3.81 -5.98
N PRO A 31 17.96 -3.04 -4.91
CA PRO A 31 17.21 -3.21 -3.68
C PRO A 31 15.76 -2.74 -3.84
N VAL A 32 14.82 -3.56 -3.40
CA VAL A 32 13.37 -3.31 -3.38
C VAL A 32 12.87 -3.38 -1.94
N LEU A 33 12.12 -2.37 -1.50
CA LEU A 33 11.52 -2.31 -0.17
C LEU A 33 10.14 -2.95 -0.19
N TYR A 34 9.95 -3.96 0.65
CA TYR A 34 8.68 -4.61 0.91
C TYR A 34 8.16 -4.23 2.29
N LEU A 35 6.93 -3.72 2.33
CA LEU A 35 6.31 -3.25 3.57
C LEU A 35 5.45 -4.35 4.18
N ALA A 36 5.60 -4.57 5.49
CA ALA A 36 4.71 -5.45 6.23
C ALA A 36 3.29 -4.87 6.30
N GLN A 37 2.29 -5.76 6.31
CA GLN A 37 0.89 -5.37 6.49
C GLN A 37 0.75 -4.60 7.80
N ALA A 38 0.24 -3.38 7.70
CA ALA A 38 0.19 -2.42 8.79
C ALA A 38 -1.04 -2.66 9.69
N ASN A 39 -1.33 -3.94 10.01
CA ASN A 39 -2.50 -4.33 10.83
C ASN A 39 -2.54 -3.63 12.20
N ASN A 40 -1.44 -2.99 12.62
CA ASN A 40 -1.32 -2.14 13.82
C ASN A 40 -1.04 -0.65 13.56
N ARG A 41 -0.89 -0.20 12.30
CA ARG A 41 -0.66 1.22 11.92
C ARG A 41 -1.96 1.97 11.65
N LEU A 42 -3.03 1.23 11.39
CA LEU A 42 -4.42 1.71 11.46
C LEU A 42 -4.97 1.44 12.87
N ALA A 43 -4.28 1.94 13.90
CA ALA A 43 -5.00 2.16 15.15
C ALA A 43 -6.17 3.13 14.85
N PRO A 44 -7.25 3.19 15.66
CA PRO A 44 -8.41 4.06 15.44
C PRO A 44 -8.09 5.57 15.36
N ASN A 45 -6.83 5.95 15.43
CA ASN A 45 -6.27 7.28 15.18
C ASN A 45 -5.90 7.52 13.70
N GLY A 46 -6.04 6.52 12.82
CA GLY A 46 -5.82 6.64 11.38
C GLY A 46 -7.04 7.22 10.65
N ALA A 47 -6.99 8.53 10.41
CA ALA A 47 -7.90 9.35 9.60
C ALA A 47 -9.40 8.99 9.70
N LEU A 48 -10.06 9.44 10.77
CA LEU A 48 -11.47 9.79 10.68
C LEU A 48 -11.62 10.92 9.65
N ILE A 49 -12.17 10.65 8.47
CA ILE A 49 -12.69 11.70 7.59
C ILE A 49 -14.08 12.07 8.14
N GLN A 50 -14.11 12.94 9.16
CA GLN A 50 -15.32 13.62 9.61
C GLN A 50 -15.37 14.99 8.92
N GLY A 51 -16.25 15.14 7.93
CA GLY A 51 -16.52 16.41 7.27
C GLY A 51 -17.98 16.76 7.50
N GLN A 52 -18.26 17.90 8.12
CA GLN A 52 -19.63 18.31 8.45
C GLN A 52 -20.47 18.61 7.18
N ASP A 53 -19.80 18.98 6.09
CA ASP A 53 -20.35 19.03 4.73
C ASP A 53 -19.29 18.50 3.75
N VAL A 54 -19.61 17.40 3.06
CA VAL A 54 -18.75 16.84 2.00
C VAL A 54 -19.48 17.02 0.67
N SER A 55 -19.12 18.03 -0.10
CA SER A 55 -19.64 18.21 -1.47
C SER A 55 -18.81 17.36 -2.44
N LEU A 56 -19.27 16.14 -2.72
CA LEU A 56 -18.68 15.25 -3.72
C LEU A 56 -19.43 15.42 -5.05
N VAL A 57 -18.76 15.96 -6.07
CA VAL A 57 -19.28 15.96 -7.44
C VAL A 57 -18.53 14.86 -8.21
N THR A 58 -19.17 13.71 -8.41
CA THR A 58 -18.59 12.61 -9.19
C THR A 58 -19.41 12.36 -10.45
N GLY A 59 -18.75 12.38 -11.60
CA GLY A 59 -19.35 12.01 -12.89
C GLY A 59 -19.47 10.49 -13.10
N GLY A 60 -19.38 9.70 -12.03
CA GLY A 60 -19.35 8.23 -12.04
C GLY A 60 -19.46 7.63 -10.64
N ASP A 61 -19.41 6.31 -10.54
CA ASP A 61 -19.72 5.55 -9.31
C ASP A 61 -18.70 5.77 -8.19
N LEU A 62 -19.22 6.05 -6.99
CA LEU A 62 -18.46 6.16 -5.75
C LEU A 62 -18.53 4.84 -4.97
N HIS A 63 -17.37 4.22 -4.72
CA HIS A 63 -17.27 3.05 -3.85
C HIS A 63 -16.54 3.42 -2.55
N ASN A 64 -17.30 3.58 -1.46
CA ASN A 64 -16.77 3.87 -0.13
C ASN A 64 -17.00 2.66 0.79
N SER A 65 -15.92 2.10 1.34
CA SER A 65 -15.93 0.94 2.26
C SER A 65 -15.75 1.34 3.74
N GLY A 66 -15.71 2.64 4.03
CA GLY A 66 -15.62 3.23 5.37
C GLY A 66 -16.95 3.83 5.86
N THR A 67 -16.96 4.33 7.09
CA THR A 67 -18.15 5.03 7.64
C THR A 67 -18.04 6.53 7.38
N LEU A 68 -19.03 7.12 6.70
CA LEU A 68 -19.28 8.57 6.68
C LEU A 68 -20.11 8.94 7.91
N ARG A 69 -19.63 9.87 8.74
CA ARG A 69 -20.39 10.47 9.84
C ARG A 69 -20.30 11.98 9.77
#